data_AF-A0A940DCN8-F1
#
_entry.id   AF-A0A940DCN8-F1
#
_cell.length_a   1.000
_cell.length_b   1.000
_cell.length_c   1.000
_cell.angle_alpha   90.00
_cell.angle_beta   90.00
_cell.angle_gamma   90.00
#
_symmetry.space_group_name_H-M   'P 1'
#
loop_
_entity.id
_entity.type
_entity.pdbx_description
1 polymer ?
#
loop_
_entity_poly.entity_id
_entity_poly.type
_entity_poly.pdbx_seq_one_letter_code
_entity_poly.pdbx_strand_id
1 'polypeptide(L)'
;MKQCFLAIWSVLDPIYYFCSRLEYVQDKSKNRDIFRVRLTKYKGRDIMLSDGTHITKNDLLIKIHLYNIRLVNELTRLNSEIKKGRLIYEQVKRGLPNLAIYLQRHEQFANIKGIIGITVLNKGSERLGFETFSIINPFYKWYKQMTIVPMYLISIYRLDSFRRPPKYLFMSKDKLIKLYGCQSD
;
A
#
# COMPACT_ATOMS: atom_id res chain seq x y z
N MET A 1 -31.13 2.77 0.31
CA MET A 1 -29.91 3.54 0.65
C MET A 1 -28.59 2.80 0.39
N LYS A 2 -28.36 1.60 0.95
CA LYS A 2 -27.11 0.82 0.71
C LYS A 2 -26.85 0.46 -0.77
N GLN A 3 -27.92 0.18 -1.52
CA GLN A 3 -27.81 -0.16 -2.95
C GLN A 3 -27.39 1.03 -3.84
N CYS A 4 -27.82 2.25 -3.53
CA CYS A 4 -27.41 3.44 -4.28
C CYS A 4 -25.91 3.73 -4.10
N PHE A 5 -25.39 3.53 -2.89
CA PHE A 5 -23.96 3.66 -2.61
C PHE A 5 -23.12 2.62 -3.36
N LEU A 6 -23.58 1.37 -3.43
CA LEU A 6 -22.92 0.31 -4.19
C LEU A 6 -22.96 0.57 -5.71
N ALA A 7 -24.07 1.10 -6.21
CA ALA A 7 -24.22 1.48 -7.62
C ALA A 7 -23.27 2.62 -8.00
N ILE A 8 -23.22 3.69 -7.20
CA ILE A 8 -22.29 4.82 -7.41
C ILE A 8 -20.84 4.33 -7.32
N TRP A 9 -20.52 3.46 -6.37
CA TRP A 9 -19.18 2.87 -6.24
C TRP A 9 -18.82 2.01 -7.45
N SER A 10 -19.76 1.22 -7.98
CA SER A 10 -19.54 0.38 -9.17
C SER A 10 -19.32 1.16 -10.46
N VAL A 11 -19.76 2.42 -10.52
CA VAL A 11 -19.54 3.34 -11.66
C VAL A 11 -18.26 4.15 -11.50
N LEU A 12 -17.92 4.55 -10.27
CA LEU A 12 -16.69 5.30 -9.99
C LEU A 12 -15.44 4.42 -10.01
N ASP A 13 -15.54 3.14 -9.64
CA ASP A 13 -14.39 2.22 -9.60
C ASP A 13 -13.77 1.99 -10.99
N PRO A 14 -14.53 1.77 -12.09
CA PRO A 14 -13.97 1.67 -13.45
C PRO A 14 -13.32 2.97 -13.94
N ILE A 15 -13.92 4.13 -13.64
CA ILE A 15 -13.38 5.45 -14.04
C ILE A 15 -12.08 5.72 -13.28
N TYR A 16 -12.07 5.46 -11.98
CA TYR A 16 -10.87 5.54 -11.15
C TYR A 16 -9.79 4.55 -11.63
N TYR A 17 -10.16 3.32 -11.97
CA TYR A 17 -9.24 2.30 -12.48
C TYR A 17 -8.63 2.71 -13.83
N PHE A 18 -9.45 3.21 -14.75
CA PHE A 18 -9.02 3.69 -16.08
C PHE A 18 -8.08 4.90 -15.98
N CYS A 19 -8.39 5.88 -15.13
CA CYS A 19 -7.55 7.07 -14.96
C CYS A 19 -6.27 6.81 -14.15
N SER A 20 -6.15 5.70 -13.43
CA SER A 20 -5.04 5.48 -12.47
C SER A 20 -3.88 4.64 -13.00
N ARG A 21 -3.99 4.04 -14.20
CA ARG A 21 -2.99 3.13 -14.81
C ARG A 21 -2.49 2.08 -13.80
N LEU A 22 -3.42 1.48 -13.05
CA LEU A 22 -3.10 0.43 -12.07
C LEU A 22 -2.85 -0.89 -12.80
N GLU A 23 -1.68 -1.49 -12.57
CA GLU A 23 -1.34 -2.82 -13.08
C GLU A 23 -1.32 -3.81 -11.92
N TYR A 24 -1.91 -4.99 -12.10
CA TYR A 24 -1.73 -6.05 -11.12
C TYR A 24 -0.30 -6.57 -11.17
N VAL A 25 0.29 -6.87 -10.00
CA VAL A 25 1.41 -7.80 -9.96
C VAL A 25 0.87 -9.13 -10.52
N GLN A 26 1.27 -9.50 -11.73
CA GLN A 26 0.85 -10.78 -12.30
C GLN A 26 1.41 -11.92 -11.45
N ASP A 27 0.52 -12.62 -10.75
CA ASP A 27 0.79 -13.97 -10.26
C ASP A 27 0.30 -14.96 -11.32
N LYS A 28 1.17 -15.91 -11.71
CA LYS A 28 0.79 -17.05 -12.57
C LYS A 28 -0.11 -18.05 -11.84
N SER A 29 -0.22 -17.93 -10.52
CA SER A 29 -1.14 -18.68 -9.67
C SER A 29 -2.49 -17.94 -9.57
N LYS A 30 -3.60 -18.68 -9.64
CA LYS A 30 -4.98 -18.15 -9.50
C LYS A 30 -5.28 -17.50 -8.13
N ASN A 31 -4.28 -17.32 -7.25
CA ASN A 31 -4.41 -16.63 -5.97
C ASN A 31 -3.97 -15.16 -6.10
N ARG A 32 -4.92 -14.24 -6.05
CA ARG A 32 -4.64 -12.80 -6.15
C ARG A 32 -3.79 -12.33 -4.95
N ASP A 33 -2.62 -11.76 -5.23
CA ASP A 33 -1.73 -11.10 -4.26
C ASP A 33 -2.49 -10.03 -3.45
N ILE A 34 -2.06 -9.78 -2.21
CA ILE A 34 -2.56 -8.67 -1.40
C ILE A 34 -2.16 -7.31 -1.99
N PHE A 35 -1.07 -7.25 -2.75
CA PHE A 35 -0.60 -6.02 -3.37
C PHE A 35 -1.20 -5.77 -4.75
N ARG A 36 -1.75 -4.57 -4.91
CA ARG A 36 -1.92 -3.90 -6.19
C ARG A 36 -0.81 -2.89 -6.34
N VAL A 37 -0.22 -2.81 -7.52
CA VAL A 37 0.91 -1.92 -7.76
C VAL A 37 0.61 -0.97 -8.91
N ARG A 38 1.43 0.06 -9.00
CA ARG A 38 1.58 0.82 -10.24
C ARG A 38 2.92 1.50 -10.21
N LEU A 39 3.46 1.74 -11.39
CA LEU A 39 4.57 2.65 -11.51
C LEU A 39 4.11 4.10 -11.25
N THR A 40 4.93 4.89 -10.55
CA THR A 40 4.62 6.29 -10.27
C THR A 40 5.90 7.12 -10.22
N LYS A 41 5.79 8.39 -10.63
CA LYS A 41 6.81 9.40 -10.34
C LYS A 41 6.54 10.02 -8.98
N TYR A 42 7.56 10.13 -8.13
CA TYR A 42 7.45 10.78 -6.84
C TYR A 42 7.24 12.29 -6.99
N LYS A 43 6.38 12.89 -6.18
CA LYS A 43 6.03 14.33 -6.25
C LYS A 43 6.11 15.02 -4.89
N GLY A 44 6.58 14.32 -3.86
CA GLY A 44 6.74 14.88 -2.53
C GLY A 44 8.06 15.61 -2.36
N ARG A 45 8.35 15.98 -1.11
CA ARG A 45 9.64 16.55 -0.68
C ARG A 45 10.73 15.49 -0.68
N ASP A 46 11.98 15.90 -0.67
CA ASP A 46 13.10 14.97 -0.59
C ASP A 46 13.05 14.15 0.71
N ILE A 47 13.31 12.85 0.56
CA ILE A 47 13.33 11.83 1.62
C ILE A 47 14.65 11.10 1.56
N MET A 48 15.36 11.09 2.69
CA MET A 48 16.53 10.22 2.90
C MET A 48 16.08 9.00 3.69
N LEU A 49 16.26 7.80 3.12
CA LEU A 49 16.01 6.55 3.84
C LEU A 49 17.21 6.17 4.72
N SER A 50 16.97 5.34 5.72
CA SER A 50 18.01 4.89 6.66
C SER A 50 19.16 4.12 6.01
N ASP A 51 18.95 3.56 4.83
CA ASP A 51 19.98 2.88 4.03
C ASP A 51 20.76 3.82 3.09
N GLY A 52 20.56 5.14 3.19
CA GLY A 52 21.21 6.15 2.35
C GLY A 52 20.51 6.39 1.01
N THR A 53 19.42 5.69 0.69
CA THR A 53 18.66 5.93 -0.53
C THR A 53 18.00 7.31 -0.48
N HIS A 54 18.41 8.19 -1.40
CA HIS A 54 17.82 9.52 -1.56
C HIS A 54 16.70 9.53 -2.61
N ILE A 55 15.47 9.76 -2.17
CA ILE A 55 14.26 9.85 -3.00
C ILE A 55 13.89 11.32 -3.17
N THR A 56 13.91 11.79 -4.42
CA THR A 56 13.64 13.17 -4.83
C THR A 56 12.53 13.23 -5.87
N LYS A 57 12.05 14.46 -6.14
CA LYS A 57 10.97 14.69 -7.08
C LYS A 57 11.27 14.08 -8.46
N ASN A 58 10.27 13.40 -9.01
CA ASN A 58 10.26 12.65 -10.27
C ASN A 58 10.97 11.30 -10.27
N ASP A 59 11.56 10.87 -9.16
CA ASP A 59 12.07 9.51 -9.04
C ASP A 59 10.99 8.47 -9.28
N LEU A 60 11.39 7.38 -9.93
CA LEU A 60 10.50 6.31 -10.28
C LEU A 60 10.36 5.35 -9.10
N LEU A 61 9.12 5.10 -8.68
CA LEU A 61 8.79 4.22 -7.56
C LEU A 61 7.64 3.29 -7.95
N ILE A 62 7.57 2.14 -7.32
CA ILE A 62 6.37 1.30 -7.35
C ILE A 62 5.44 1.71 -6.21
N LYS A 63 4.26 2.20 -6.56
CA LYS A 63 3.25 2.53 -5.57
C LYS A 63 2.46 1.27 -5.19
N ILE A 64 2.52 0.89 -3.93
CA ILE A 64 1.76 -0.24 -3.39
C ILE A 64 0.42 0.21 -2.81
N HIS A 65 -0.58 -0.62 -3.04
CA HIS A 65 -1.92 -0.53 -2.49
C HIS A 65 -2.34 -1.92 -2.00
N LEU A 66 -3.00 -2.00 -0.85
CA LEU A 66 -3.55 -3.28 -0.40
C LEU A 66 -4.88 -3.55 -1.12
N TYR A 67 -5.15 -4.81 -1.45
CA TYR A 67 -6.39 -5.24 -2.07
C TYR A 67 -7.53 -5.22 -1.04
N ASN A 68 -8.07 -4.01 -0.84
CA ASN A 68 -9.00 -3.67 0.23
C ASN A 68 -10.22 -4.60 0.31
N ILE A 69 -10.77 -5.07 -0.82
CA ILE A 69 -11.98 -5.93 -0.83
C ILE A 69 -11.72 -7.27 -0.13
N ARG A 70 -10.56 -7.91 -0.37
CA ARG A 70 -10.20 -9.17 0.29
C ARG A 70 -9.97 -8.95 1.79
N LEU A 71 -9.24 -7.89 2.12
CA LEU A 71 -9.00 -7.48 3.50
C LEU A 71 -10.31 -7.24 4.25
N VAL A 72 -11.27 -6.52 3.66
CA VAL A 72 -12.58 -6.26 4.27
C VAL A 72 -13.30 -7.57 4.63
N ASN A 73 -13.35 -8.54 3.70
CA ASN A 73 -14.04 -9.81 3.93
C ASN A 73 -13.42 -10.65 5.05
N GLU A 74 -12.11 -10.60 5.20
CA GLU A 74 -11.40 -11.34 6.24
C GLU A 74 -11.42 -10.61 7.59
N LEU A 75 -11.31 -9.27 7.59
CA LEU A 75 -11.27 -8.45 8.80
C LEU A 75 -12.64 -8.28 9.47
N THR A 76 -13.73 -8.27 8.70
CA THR A 76 -15.11 -8.20 9.23
C THR A 76 -15.49 -9.40 10.08
N ARG A 77 -14.80 -10.54 9.93
CA ARG A 77 -14.99 -11.74 10.74
C ARG A 77 -14.26 -11.68 12.09
N LEU A 78 -13.43 -10.66 12.32
CA LEU A 78 -12.59 -10.53 13.51
C LEU A 78 -13.10 -9.40 14.41
N ASN A 79 -13.34 -9.72 15.68
CA ASN A 79 -13.78 -8.72 16.68
C ASN A 79 -12.63 -8.01 17.41
N SER A 80 -11.38 -8.47 17.24
CA SER A 80 -10.20 -7.93 17.93
C SER A 80 -9.29 -7.16 16.99
N GLU A 81 -9.01 -5.89 17.31
CA GLU A 81 -8.08 -5.03 16.56
C GLU A 81 -6.66 -5.59 16.53
N ILE A 82 -6.23 -6.26 17.60
CA ILE A 82 -4.91 -6.91 17.65
C ILE A 82 -4.87 -8.04 16.63
N LYS A 83 -5.92 -8.86 16.56
CA LYS A 83 -6.04 -9.94 15.56
C LYS A 83 -6.10 -9.38 14.14
N LYS A 84 -6.86 -8.31 13.91
CA LYS A 84 -6.91 -7.61 12.62
C LYS A 84 -5.55 -7.08 12.20
N GLY A 85 -4.86 -6.35 13.08
CA GLY A 85 -3.52 -5.83 12.81
C GLY A 85 -2.50 -6.95 12.53
N ARG A 86 -2.56 -8.05 13.29
CA ARG A 86 -1.73 -9.24 13.04
C ARG A 86 -2.03 -9.88 11.68
N LEU A 87 -3.30 -10.03 11.30
CA LEU A 87 -3.67 -10.59 10.01
C LEU A 87 -3.10 -9.74 8.87
N ILE A 88 -3.28 -8.41 8.94
CA ILE A 88 -2.75 -7.47 7.94
C ILE A 88 -1.22 -7.60 7.86
N TYR A 89 -0.54 -7.60 9.01
CA TYR A 89 0.91 -7.76 9.06
C TYR A 89 1.37 -9.05 8.38
N GLU A 90 0.76 -10.18 8.71
CA GLU A 90 1.11 -11.48 8.12
C GLU A 90 0.86 -11.52 6.62
N GLN A 91 -0.24 -10.94 6.14
CA GLN A 91 -0.53 -10.91 4.71
C GLN A 91 0.45 -10.02 3.94
N VAL A 92 0.75 -8.83 4.46
CA VAL A 92 1.76 -7.93 3.88
C VAL A 92 3.10 -8.65 3.85
N LYS A 93 3.52 -9.27 4.95
CA LYS A 93 4.77 -10.05 5.04
C LYS A 93 4.83 -11.15 3.96
N ARG A 94 3.74 -11.88 3.74
CA ARG A 94 3.66 -12.96 2.73
C ARG A 94 3.68 -12.44 1.30
N GLY A 95 3.15 -11.25 1.02
CA GLY A 95 3.15 -10.67 -0.32
C GLY A 95 4.47 -9.97 -0.70
N LEU A 96 5.31 -9.59 0.27
CA LEU A 96 6.54 -8.84 -0.01
C LEU A 96 7.53 -9.60 -0.93
N PRO A 97 7.71 -10.93 -0.80
CA PRO A 97 8.49 -11.70 -1.76
C PRO A 97 7.98 -11.60 -3.21
N ASN A 98 6.67 -11.69 -3.41
CA ASN A 98 6.08 -11.53 -4.75
C ASN A 98 6.32 -10.13 -5.32
N LEU A 99 6.23 -9.10 -4.46
CA LEU A 99 6.55 -7.73 -4.86
C LEU A 99 8.03 -7.59 -5.25
N ALA A 100 8.94 -8.27 -4.55
CA ALA A 100 10.36 -8.29 -4.90
C ALA A 100 10.58 -8.96 -6.26
N ILE A 101 9.95 -10.10 -6.52
CA ILE A 101 10.00 -10.81 -7.82
C ILE A 101 9.42 -9.94 -8.95
N TYR A 102 8.26 -9.31 -8.72
CA TYR A 102 7.65 -8.39 -9.68
C TYR A 102 8.59 -7.26 -10.03
N LEU A 103 9.21 -6.65 -9.02
CA LEU A 103 10.12 -5.54 -9.20
C LEU A 103 11.36 -6.00 -10.00
N GLN A 104 11.97 -7.14 -9.65
CA GLN A 104 13.13 -7.71 -10.37
C GLN A 104 12.84 -8.01 -11.85
N ARG A 105 11.60 -8.38 -12.19
CA ARG A 105 11.19 -8.68 -13.56
C ARG A 105 10.66 -7.47 -14.34
N HIS A 106 10.54 -6.31 -13.69
CA HIS A 106 9.97 -5.11 -14.30
C HIS A 106 10.95 -4.51 -15.32
N GLU A 107 10.47 -4.14 -16.51
CA GLU A 107 11.32 -3.56 -17.58
C GLU A 107 12.11 -2.32 -17.13
N GLN A 108 11.51 -1.51 -16.25
CA GLN A 108 12.14 -0.32 -15.67
C GLN A 108 12.88 -0.56 -14.35
N PHE A 109 13.23 -1.81 -14.01
CA PHE A 109 13.91 -2.20 -12.77
C PHE A 109 15.12 -1.31 -12.43
N ALA A 110 15.95 -0.99 -13.42
CA ALA A 110 17.12 -0.14 -13.25
C ALA A 110 16.76 1.28 -12.74
N ASN A 111 15.64 1.83 -13.21
CA ASN A 111 15.20 3.19 -12.91
C ASN A 111 14.37 3.29 -11.63
N ILE A 112 13.78 2.18 -11.17
CA ILE A 112 12.98 2.15 -9.94
C ILE A 112 13.91 2.28 -8.73
N LYS A 113 13.67 3.30 -7.89
CA LYS A 113 14.43 3.51 -6.63
C LYS A 113 13.86 2.75 -5.44
N GLY A 114 12.58 2.37 -5.48
CA GLY A 114 11.95 1.64 -4.38
C GLY A 114 10.44 1.63 -4.46
N ILE A 115 9.82 1.35 -3.32
CA ILE A 115 8.37 1.23 -3.18
C ILE A 115 7.81 2.32 -2.28
N ILE A 116 6.61 2.80 -2.60
CA ILE A 116 5.90 3.84 -1.86
C ILE A 116 4.44 3.43 -1.59
N GLY A 117 3.95 3.70 -0.39
CA GLY A 117 2.55 3.50 0.00
C GLY A 117 2.03 4.66 0.83
N ILE A 118 0.73 4.63 1.10
CA ILE A 118 0.10 5.48 2.11
C ILE A 118 -0.68 4.56 3.05
N THR A 119 -0.47 4.71 4.34
CA THR A 119 -1.11 3.86 5.35
C THR A 119 -1.48 4.67 6.60
N VAL A 120 -2.61 4.31 7.21
CA VAL A 120 -2.94 4.67 8.60
C VAL A 120 -2.44 3.60 9.59
N LEU A 121 -2.16 2.39 9.08
CA LEU A 121 -1.58 1.28 9.80
C LEU A 121 -0.06 1.34 9.68
N ASN A 122 0.55 2.20 10.50
CA ASN A 122 2.00 2.38 10.54
C ASN A 122 2.68 1.52 11.61
N LYS A 123 1.97 1.15 12.69
CA LYS A 123 2.54 0.35 13.78
C LYS A 123 2.99 -1.02 13.27
N GLY A 124 4.25 -1.36 13.53
CA GLY A 124 4.86 -2.63 13.12
C GLY A 124 5.35 -2.68 11.68
N SER A 125 5.07 -1.67 10.84
CA SER A 125 5.54 -1.64 9.45
C SER A 125 7.07 -1.59 9.34
N GLU A 126 7.74 -1.00 10.33
CA GLU A 126 9.21 -0.96 10.43
C GLU A 126 9.84 -2.36 10.51
N ARG A 127 9.16 -3.32 11.16
CA ARG A 127 9.60 -4.72 11.24
C ARG A 127 9.55 -5.44 9.89
N LEU A 128 8.80 -4.90 8.93
CA LEU A 128 8.75 -5.36 7.54
C LEU A 128 9.76 -4.61 6.66
N GLY A 129 10.63 -3.78 7.24
CA GLY A 129 11.65 -3.01 6.52
C GLY A 129 11.18 -1.64 6.01
N PHE A 130 9.91 -1.28 6.23
CA PHE A 130 9.41 0.02 5.80
C PHE A 130 9.84 1.17 6.71
N GLU A 131 9.90 2.36 6.16
CA GLU A 131 10.09 3.62 6.87
C GLU A 131 8.89 4.52 6.67
N THR A 132 8.47 5.23 7.71
CA THR A 132 7.26 6.05 7.66
C THR A 132 7.55 7.53 7.78
N PHE A 133 6.89 8.33 6.92
CA PHE A 133 7.07 9.78 6.88
C PHE A 133 5.73 10.49 6.92
N SER A 134 5.64 11.57 7.68
CA SER A 134 4.43 12.39 7.74
C SER A 134 4.15 13.07 6.40
N ILE A 135 2.89 13.09 6.01
CA ILE A 135 2.41 13.88 4.87
C ILE A 135 2.36 15.35 5.33
N ILE A 136 3.14 16.21 4.67
CA ILE A 136 3.25 17.62 5.05
C ILE A 136 2.06 18.44 4.55
N ASN A 137 1.67 18.28 3.27
CA ASN A 137 0.58 19.05 2.69
C ASN A 137 -0.75 18.75 3.41
N PRO A 138 -1.36 19.72 4.12
CA PRO A 138 -2.56 19.49 4.92
C PRO A 138 -3.77 19.08 4.08
N PHE A 139 -3.96 19.70 2.91
CA PHE A 139 -5.04 19.36 1.98
C PHE A 139 -4.91 17.93 1.47
N TYR A 140 -3.71 17.53 1.05
CA TYR A 140 -3.46 16.18 0.57
C TYR A 140 -3.61 15.14 1.69
N LYS A 141 -3.15 15.48 2.90
CA LYS A 141 -3.32 14.66 4.09
C LYS A 141 -4.80 14.45 4.42
N TRP A 142 -5.59 15.52 4.42
CA TRP A 142 -7.04 15.46 4.64
C TRP A 142 -7.75 14.65 3.56
N TYR A 143 -7.44 14.90 2.28
CA TYR A 143 -7.98 14.12 1.17
C TYR A 143 -7.72 12.62 1.35
N LYS A 144 -6.48 12.25 1.73
CA LYS A 144 -6.14 10.85 1.99
C LYS A 144 -6.84 10.29 3.22
N GLN A 145 -7.04 11.08 4.26
CA GLN A 145 -7.84 10.67 5.41
C GLN A 145 -9.29 10.36 5.00
N MET A 146 -9.89 11.18 4.14
CA MET A 146 -11.26 10.97 3.65
C MET A 146 -11.41 9.65 2.88
N THR A 147 -10.40 9.24 2.12
CA THR A 147 -10.47 7.96 1.38
C THR A 147 -10.54 6.71 2.28
N ILE A 148 -10.25 6.84 3.58
CA ILE A 148 -10.26 5.72 4.53
C ILE A 148 -11.56 5.68 5.35
N VAL A 149 -12.33 6.78 5.36
CA VAL A 149 -13.62 6.91 6.09
C VAL A 149 -14.56 5.72 5.87
N PRO A 150 -14.77 5.19 4.64
CA PRO A 150 -15.64 4.04 4.44
C PRO A 150 -15.24 2.81 5.24
N MET A 151 -13.94 2.58 5.45
CA MET A 151 -13.45 1.44 6.24
C MET A 151 -13.77 1.57 7.73
N TYR A 152 -13.82 2.81 8.24
CA TYR A 152 -14.29 3.08 9.61
C TYR A 152 -15.79 2.86 9.75
N LEU A 153 -16.58 3.26 8.75
CA LEU A 153 -18.04 3.07 8.76
C LEU A 153 -18.44 1.59 8.73
N ILE A 154 -17.62 0.73 8.12
CA ILE A 154 -17.81 -0.72 8.09
C ILE A 154 -17.18 -1.41 9.33
N SER A 155 -16.74 -0.63 10.33
CA SER A 155 -16.14 -1.11 11.60
C SER A 155 -14.88 -1.97 11.42
N ILE A 156 -14.19 -1.84 10.29
CA ILE A 156 -12.91 -2.53 10.05
C ILE A 156 -11.84 -1.93 10.94
N TYR A 157 -11.83 -0.60 11.05
CA TYR A 157 -10.97 0.16 11.95
C TYR A 157 -11.81 0.86 13.03
N ARG A 158 -11.29 0.96 14.26
CA ARG A 158 -11.94 1.76 15.32
C ARG A 158 -11.86 3.25 15.00
N LEU A 159 -12.89 3.99 15.40
CA LEU A 159 -12.90 5.45 15.33
C LEU A 159 -11.72 6.10 16.08
N ASP A 160 -11.15 5.47 17.11
CA ASP A 160 -9.96 6.02 17.79
C ASP A 160 -8.75 6.14 16.85
N SER A 161 -8.63 5.21 15.91
CA SER A 161 -7.57 5.18 14.92
C SER A 161 -7.80 6.19 13.80
N PHE A 162 -8.99 6.80 13.70
CA PHE A 162 -9.25 7.97 12.85
C PHE A 162 -8.42 9.19 13.28
N ARG A 163 -8.02 9.26 14.56
CA ARG A 163 -7.10 10.31 15.05
C ARG A 163 -5.69 10.18 14.50
N ARG A 164 -5.32 9.01 13.96
CA ARG A 164 -3.98 8.79 13.40
C ARG A 164 -3.97 9.24 11.96
N PRO A 165 -3.19 10.29 11.63
CA PRO A 165 -3.13 10.75 10.25
C PRO A 165 -2.43 9.71 9.36
N PRO A 166 -2.74 9.71 8.05
CA PRO A 166 -2.08 8.83 7.12
C PRO A 166 -0.62 9.26 6.97
N LYS A 167 0.26 8.28 6.87
CA LYS A 167 1.69 8.47 6.62
C LYS A 167 2.08 7.86 5.29
N TYR A 168 3.12 8.43 4.68
CA TYR A 168 3.84 7.73 3.65
C TYR A 168 4.55 6.53 4.25
N LEU A 169 4.68 5.49 3.43
CA LEU A 169 5.40 4.27 3.69
C LEU A 169 6.42 4.10 2.57
N PHE A 170 7.70 3.94 2.89
CA PHE A 170 8.77 3.77 1.90
C PHE A 170 9.63 2.56 2.23
N MET A 171 10.20 1.96 1.20
CA MET A 171 11.30 1.00 1.31
C MET A 171 12.11 1.11 0.02
N SER A 172 13.44 1.17 0.12
CA SER A 172 14.28 1.19 -1.07
C SER A 172 14.16 -0.14 -1.83
N LYS A 173 14.49 -0.09 -3.13
CA LYS A 173 14.56 -1.29 -3.98
C LYS A 173 15.55 -2.29 -3.39
N ASP A 174 16.74 -1.83 -3.01
CA ASP A 174 17.82 -2.70 -2.56
C ASP A 174 17.49 -3.35 -1.21
N LYS A 175 16.85 -2.60 -0.30
CA LYS A 175 16.35 -3.14 0.97
C LYS A 175 15.25 -4.18 0.76
N LEU A 176 14.31 -3.93 -0.17
CA LEU A 176 13.27 -4.91 -0.51
C LEU A 176 13.89 -6.22 -1.02
N ILE A 177 14.82 -6.13 -1.97
CA ILE A 177 15.49 -7.30 -2.55
C ILE A 177 16.35 -8.01 -1.51
N LYS A 178 17.07 -7.27 -0.66
CA LYS A 178 17.89 -7.86 0.40
C LYS A 178 17.05 -8.63 1.42
N LEU A 179 15.88 -8.11 1.80
CA LEU A 179 15.02 -8.72 2.82
C LEU A 179 14.10 -9.82 2.27
N TYR A 180 13.68 -9.72 1.01
CA TYR A 180 12.60 -10.54 0.45
C TYR A 180 12.90 -11.12 -0.94
N GLY A 181 14.06 -10.82 -1.52
CA GLY A 181 14.47 -11.26 -2.86
C GLY A 181 15.15 -12.63 -2.89
N CYS A 182 14.80 -13.56 -2.00
CA CYS A 182 15.41 -14.88 -2.02
C CYS A 182 15.06 -15.67 -3.29
N GLN A 183 16.10 -16.37 -3.72
CA GLN A 183 16.37 -17.05 -4.97
C GLN A 183 15.36 -18.17 -5.25
N SER A 184 15.07 -18.39 -6.53
CA SER A 184 14.50 -19.65 -6.99
C SER A 184 15.42 -20.79 -6.53
N ASP A 185 14.98 -21.55 -5.54
CA ASP A 185 15.38 -22.96 -5.39
C ASP A 185 14.83 -23.76 -6.57
#